data_AF-A0A2V2AQX5-F1
#
_entry.id   AF-A0A2V2AQX5-F1
#
_cell.length_a   1.000
_cell.length_b   1.000
_cell.length_c   1.000
_cell.angle_alpha   90.00
_cell.angle_beta   90.00
_cell.angle_gamma   90.00
#
_symmetry.space_group_name_H-M   'P 1'
#
loop_
_entity.id
_entity.type
_entity.pdbx_description
1 polymer ?
#
loop_
_entity_poly.entity_id
_entity_poly.type
_entity_poly.pdbx_seq_one_letter_code
_entity_poly.pdbx_strand_id
1 'polypeptide(L)' 'MAAVPAVPDGTVLATGGDDFTIRLRDTDPHRVATRVCAGAYPRITGARWTRHFTAVDLHPPCPAG' A
#
# COMPACT_ATOMS: atom_id res chain seq x y z
N MET A 1 -2.44 -21.43 -0.89
CA MET A 1 -1.77 -20.14 -0.63
C MET A 1 -0.38 -20.34 0.00
N ALA A 2 0.66 -19.71 -0.56
CA ALA A 2 2.03 -19.73 -0.03
C ALA A 2 2.71 -18.36 -0.18
N ALA A 3 3.70 -18.07 0.66
CA ALA A 3 4.51 -16.85 0.59
C ALA A 3 5.97 -17.17 0.93
N VAL A 4 6.91 -16.65 0.13
CA VAL A 4 8.35 -16.86 0.32
C VAL A 4 9.14 -15.59 -0.02
N PRO A 5 10.32 -15.36 0.60
CA PRO A 5 11.25 -14.34 0.13
C PRO A 5 11.67 -14.59 -1.32
N ALA A 6 11.56 -13.57 -2.16
CA ALA A 6 12.01 -13.62 -3.55
C ALA A 6 13.47 -13.16 -3.71
N VAL A 7 13.98 -12.43 -2.71
CA VAL A 7 15.34 -11.87 -2.67
C VAL A 7 15.97 -12.13 -1.29
N PRO A 8 17.31 -12.22 -1.19
CA PRO A 8 17.99 -12.57 0.07
C PRO A 8 17.74 -11.61 1.22
N ASP A 9 17.54 -10.32 0.94
CA ASP A 9 17.27 -9.30 1.95
C ASP A 9 15.81 -9.27 2.45
N GLY A 10 14.94 -10.10 1.86
CA GLY A 10 13.52 -10.19 2.25
C GLY A 10 12.67 -8.96 1.91
N THR A 11 13.21 -7.98 1.17
CA THR A 11 12.47 -6.76 0.78
C THR A 11 11.39 -7.02 -0.27
N VAL A 12 11.46 -8.17 -0.96
CA VAL A 12 10.44 -8.63 -1.91
C VAL A 12 9.97 -10.03 -1.54
N LEU A 13 8.66 -10.20 -1.42
CA LEU A 13 7.98 -11.48 -1.22
C LEU A 13 7.30 -11.94 -2.50
N ALA A 14 7.46 -13.21 -2.85
CA ALA A 14 6.60 -13.87 -3.82
C ALA A 14 5.43 -14.52 -3.08
N THR A 15 4.21 -14.21 -3.51
CA THR A 15 2.98 -14.82 -2.99
C THR A 15 2.27 -15.58 -4.10
N GLY A 16 1.89 -16.83 -3.82
CA GLY A 16 1.12 -17.69 -4.71
C GLY A 16 -0.28 -17.95 -4.15
N GLY A 17 -1.29 -17.79 -5.01
CA GLY A 17 -2.70 -17.98 -4.67
C GLY A 17 -3.39 -19.05 -5.51
N ASP A 18 -4.63 -19.36 -5.15
CA ASP A 18 -5.47 -20.33 -5.87
C ASP A 18 -5.97 -19.76 -7.22
N ASP A 19 -5.70 -18.47 -7.48
CA ASP A 19 -5.89 -17.81 -8.78
C ASP A 19 -4.78 -18.16 -9.79
N PHE A 20 -3.89 -19.09 -9.46
CA PHE A 20 -2.73 -19.51 -10.26
C PHE A 20 -1.79 -18.35 -10.64
N THR A 21 -1.82 -17.25 -9.89
CA THR A 21 -0.91 -16.12 -10.09
C THR A 21 0.19 -16.06 -9.03
N ILE A 22 1.38 -15.63 -9.45
CA ILE A 22 2.44 -15.22 -8.55
C ILE A 22 2.46 -13.70 -8.51
N ARG A 23 2.40 -13.14 -7.31
CA ARG A 23 2.49 -11.70 -7.09
C ARG A 23 3.74 -11.39 -6.28
N LEU A 24 4.57 -10.49 -6.80
CA LEU A 24 5.68 -9.89 -6.08
C LEU A 24 5.17 -8.75 -5.22
N ARG A 25 5.59 -8.71 -3.96
CA ARG A 25 5.19 -7.71 -2.97
C ARG A 25 6.41 -7.10 -2.33
N ASP A 26 6.51 -5.79 -2.41
CA ASP A 26 7.48 -5.00 -1.67
C ASP A 26 7.07 -4.98 -0.18
N THR A 27 8.00 -5.28 0.72
CA THR A 27 7.76 -5.32 2.17
C THR A 27 8.19 -4.06 2.89
N ASP A 28 8.90 -3.13 2.24
CA ASP A 28 9.29 -1.85 2.82
C ASP A 28 8.08 -0.89 2.81
N PRO A 29 7.52 -0.54 3.99
CA PRO A 29 6.35 0.32 4.06
C PRO A 29 6.60 1.71 3.46
N HIS A 30 7.82 2.23 3.53
CA HIS A 30 8.16 3.55 2.98
C HIS A 30 8.16 3.53 1.45
N ARG A 31 8.71 2.49 0.83
CA ARG A 31 8.66 2.30 -0.64
C ARG A 31 7.24 2.09 -1.13
N VAL A 32 6.47 1.26 -0.42
CA VAL A 32 5.05 1.03 -0.73
C VAL A 32 4.26 2.34 -0.62
N ALA A 33 4.41 3.08 0.48
CA ALA A 33 3.73 4.37 0.68
C ALA A 33 4.08 5.37 -0.43
N THR A 34 5.37 5.50 -0.78
CA THR A 34 5.84 6.37 -1.87
C THR A 34 5.17 6.02 -3.20
N ARG A 35 5.16 4.73 -3.55
CA ARG A 35 4.56 4.24 -4.80
C ARG A 35 3.04 4.46 -4.84
N VAL A 36 2.34 4.18 -3.74
CA VAL A 36 0.90 4.45 -3.63
C VAL A 36 0.63 5.94 -3.76
N CYS A 37 1.42 6.77 -3.09
CA CYS A 37 1.25 8.22 -3.10
C CYS A 37 1.60 8.87 -4.43
N ALA A 38 2.45 8.28 -5.27
CA ALA A 38 2.67 8.77 -6.63
C ALA A 38 1.40 8.67 -7.50
N GLY A 39 0.56 7.65 -7.28
CA GLY A 39 -0.68 7.42 -8.05
C GLY A 39 -1.95 7.99 -7.42
N ALA A 40 -1.93 8.37 -6.15
CA ALA A 40 -3.13 8.79 -5.41
C ALA A 40 -3.51 10.26 -5.66
N TYR A 41 -3.80 10.60 -6.92
CA TYR A 41 -4.31 11.89 -7.36
C TYR A 41 -5.73 11.76 -7.96
N PRO A 42 -6.64 12.70 -7.65
CA PRO A 42 -6.48 13.82 -6.71
C PRO A 42 -6.40 13.34 -5.25
N ARG A 43 -5.69 14.09 -4.42
CA ARG A 43 -5.56 13.80 -2.98
C ARG A 43 -6.93 13.81 -2.31
N ILE A 44 -7.13 12.92 -1.34
CA ILE A 44 -8.36 12.91 -0.53
C ILE A 44 -8.46 14.20 0.29
N THR A 45 -9.65 14.80 0.33
CA THR A 45 -9.93 16.01 1.11
C THR A 45 -10.48 15.65 2.49
N GLY A 46 -10.37 16.58 3.45
CA GLY A 46 -11.01 16.46 4.76
C GLY A 46 -12.50 16.14 4.66
N ALA A 47 -13.23 16.87 3.81
CA ALA A 47 -14.67 16.64 3.63
C ALA A 47 -15.00 15.23 3.10
N ARG A 48 -14.20 14.70 2.16
CA ARG A 48 -14.38 13.34 1.66
C ARG A 48 -14.00 12.30 2.72
N TRP A 49 -12.95 12.56 3.50
CA TRP A 49 -12.57 11.71 4.62
C TRP A 49 -13.69 11.61 5.65
N THR A 50 -14.19 12.74 6.16
CA THR A 50 -15.26 12.78 7.16
C THR A 50 -16.54 12.10 6.67
N ARG A 51 -16.83 12.14 5.36
CA ARG A 51 -17.97 11.43 4.77
C ARG A 51 -17.85 9.91 4.88
N HIS A 52 -16.64 9.34 4.78
CA HIS A 52 -16.41 7.90 4.73
C HIS A 52 -15.84 7.29 6.02
N PHE A 53 -15.14 8.10 6.81
CA PHE A 53 -14.43 7.69 8.02
C PHE A 53 -14.86 8.60 9.18
N THR A 54 -16.04 8.33 9.74
CA THR A 54 -16.66 9.20 10.75
C THR A 54 -16.01 9.10 12.13
N ALA A 55 -15.32 8.00 12.43
CA ALA A 55 -14.70 7.72 13.73
C ALA A 55 -13.16 7.78 13.71
N VAL A 56 -12.55 8.19 12.60
CA VAL A 56 -11.09 8.20 12.44
C VAL A 56 -10.65 9.61 12.04
N ASP A 57 -9.76 10.19 12.83
CA ASP A 57 -9.17 11.49 12.50
C ASP A 57 -8.37 11.41 11.19
N LEU A 58 -8.44 12.47 10.38
CA LEU A 58 -7.67 12.54 9.15
C LEU A 58 -6.18 12.73 9.48
N HIS A 59 -5.41 11.65 9.38
CA HIS A 59 -3.97 11.72 9.18
C HIS A 59 -3.70 11.60 7.68
N PRO A 60 -3.15 12.63 7.01
CA PRO A 60 -2.94 12.59 5.56
C PRO A 60 -2.10 11.36 5.18
N PRO A 61 -2.65 10.42 4.38
CA PRO A 61 -1.96 9.17 4.07
C PRO A 61 -0.74 9.37 3.15
N CYS A 62 -0.70 10.52 2.46
CA CYS A 62 0.40 10.91 1.61
C CYS A 62 0.98 12.24 2.08
N PRO A 63 2.31 12.36 2.19
CA PRO A 63 2.95 13.64 2.51
C PRO A 63 2.61 14.67 1.42
N ALA A 64 2.53 15.94 1.83
CA ALA A 64 2.60 17.05 0.89
C ALA A 64 4.03 17.03 0.33
N GLY A 65 4.15 16.69 -0.96
CA GLY A 65 5.44 16.73 -1.65
C GLY A 65 6.00 18.14 -1.74
#